data_AF-A0A2X2VIR8-F1
#
_entry.id   AF-A0A2X2VIR8-F1
#
_cell.length_a   1.000
_cell.length_b   1.000
_cell.length_c   1.000
_cell.angle_alpha   90.00
_cell.angle_beta   90.00
_cell.angle_gamma   90.00
#
_symmetry.space_group_name_H-M   'P 1'
#
loop_
_entity.id
_entity.type
_entity.pdbx_description
1 polymer ?
#
loop_
_entity_poly.entity_id
_entity_poly.type
_entity_poly.pdbx_seq_one_letter_code
_entity_poly.pdbx_strand_id
1 'polypeptide(L)'
;MLHKAILFSLGVFALTGCDAQKKVKANSKAPEMTTNTKSDEQKNDLIYLNEGENKFLLDYKMNITFKGISEDSRCPEGVNCIWAGVALAQIEVMGTSTRPVLLNLASMDFPNRNYHQSAEFNGYTITLQEVTPYPKAGGAEELNGKYKIGVSIKNNRPSSDTTKKSPPSLWK
;
A
#
# COMPACT_ATOMS: atom_id res chain seq x y z
N MET A 1 22.94 -26.01 -38.88
CA MET A 1 23.57 -27.34 -38.81
C MET A 1 24.55 -27.35 -37.64
N LEU A 2 24.57 -28.46 -36.89
CA LEU A 2 25.62 -28.94 -35.96
C LEU A 2 25.80 -28.11 -34.66
N HIS A 3 25.12 -28.44 -33.55
CA HIS A 3 25.37 -29.51 -32.57
C HIS A 3 26.61 -29.32 -31.67
N LYS A 4 26.37 -29.26 -30.35
CA LYS A 4 26.93 -30.10 -29.25
C LYS A 4 26.87 -29.29 -27.94
N ALA A 5 26.11 -29.66 -26.91
CA ALA A 5 26.27 -30.76 -25.93
C ALA A 5 26.49 -30.11 -24.54
N ILE A 6 25.47 -30.09 -23.68
CA ILE A 6 25.33 -30.92 -22.46
C ILE A 6 26.58 -30.90 -21.56
N LEU A 7 26.43 -30.27 -20.40
CA LEU A 7 27.07 -30.68 -19.14
C LEU A 7 26.16 -30.27 -17.98
N PHE A 8 25.29 -31.21 -17.56
CA PHE A 8 24.65 -31.21 -16.25
C PHE A 8 25.71 -31.67 -15.25
N SER A 9 26.18 -30.79 -14.35
CA SER A 9 26.92 -31.24 -13.18
C SER A 9 25.98 -31.34 -11.98
N LEU A 10 25.76 -32.59 -11.57
CA LEU A 10 25.25 -32.95 -10.26
C LEU A 10 26.27 -32.51 -9.20
N GLY A 11 25.81 -31.81 -8.18
CA GLY A 11 26.58 -31.54 -6.97
C GLY A 11 25.70 -31.72 -5.74
N VAL A 12 25.48 -32.98 -5.33
CA VAL A 12 24.93 -33.32 -4.01
C VAL A 12 26.08 -33.19 -3.01
N PHE A 13 25.98 -32.23 -2.10
CA PHE A 13 26.77 -32.23 -0.86
C PHE A 13 25.81 -32.40 0.31
N ALA A 14 25.69 -33.65 0.77
CA ALA A 14 25.22 -33.97 2.11
C ALA A 14 26.46 -34.19 2.97
N LEU A 15 26.69 -33.34 3.98
CA LEU A 15 27.49 -33.70 5.13
C LEU A 15 26.81 -33.20 6.39
N THR A 16 26.41 -34.18 7.18
CA THR A 16 26.00 -34.14 8.58
C THR A 16 27.08 -33.51 9.46
N GLY A 17 26.67 -32.68 10.40
CA GLY A 17 27.50 -32.22 11.52
C GLY A 17 26.60 -31.82 12.68
N CYS A 18 26.67 -32.59 13.76
CA CYS A 18 25.88 -32.48 14.98
C CYS A 18 26.87 -32.23 16.13
N ASP A 19 26.71 -31.14 16.88
CA ASP A 19 27.28 -30.92 18.23
C ASP A 19 26.44 -29.77 18.86
N ALA A 20 25.52 -30.02 19.78
CA ALA A 20 25.67 -30.39 21.20
C ALA A 20 26.02 -29.20 22.14
N GLN A 21 24.95 -28.72 22.80
CA GLN A 21 24.85 -28.14 24.15
C GLN A 21 25.37 -26.70 24.44
N LYS A 22 24.50 -25.86 25.03
CA LYS A 22 24.39 -25.68 26.51
C LYS A 22 23.23 -24.74 26.89
N LYS A 23 22.44 -25.15 27.89
CA LYS A 23 21.34 -24.37 28.51
C LYS A 23 21.90 -23.32 29.47
N VAL A 24 21.31 -22.12 29.49
CA VAL A 24 21.08 -21.33 30.71
C VAL A 24 19.72 -20.62 30.60
N LYS A 25 18.84 -20.89 31.56
CA LYS A 25 17.58 -20.16 31.78
C LYS A 25 17.91 -18.84 32.48
N ALA A 26 17.32 -17.74 32.03
CA ALA A 26 17.04 -16.59 32.88
C ALA A 26 15.66 -16.02 32.51
N ASN A 27 14.71 -16.26 33.41
CA ASN A 27 13.37 -15.69 33.42
C ASN A 27 13.48 -14.24 33.92
N SER A 28 13.01 -13.26 33.16
CA SER A 28 12.66 -11.95 33.71
C SER A 28 11.32 -11.53 33.13
N LYS A 29 10.37 -11.30 34.03
CA LYS A 29 8.96 -10.98 33.78
C LYS A 29 8.77 -9.49 33.49
N ALA A 30 7.96 -9.23 32.46
CA ALA A 30 6.92 -8.19 32.32
C ALA A 30 7.33 -6.70 32.20
N PRO A 31 6.48 -5.82 31.61
CA PRO A 31 5.12 -6.07 31.11
C PRO A 31 4.92 -5.79 29.61
N GLU A 32 4.08 -6.63 28.99
CA GLU A 32 3.20 -6.19 27.93
C GLU A 32 2.42 -4.97 28.42
N MET A 33 2.56 -3.85 27.72
CA MET A 33 1.56 -2.79 27.78
C MET A 33 0.64 -2.99 26.58
N THR A 34 -0.41 -3.76 26.84
CA THR A 34 -1.68 -3.68 26.14
C THR A 34 -2.19 -2.25 26.28
N THR A 35 -2.14 -1.48 25.21
CA THR A 35 -3.06 -0.35 25.07
C THR A 35 -4.10 -0.74 24.05
N ASN A 36 -5.19 -1.27 24.59
CA ASN A 36 -6.47 -1.31 23.91
C ASN A 36 -6.90 0.13 23.64
N THR A 37 -6.54 0.66 22.47
CA THR A 37 -7.33 1.72 21.87
C THR A 37 -8.26 1.03 20.88
N LYS A 38 -9.49 0.78 21.34
CA LYS A 38 -10.62 0.51 20.45
C LYS A 38 -10.82 1.75 19.59
N SER A 39 -10.24 1.77 18.40
CA SER A 39 -10.76 2.55 17.29
C SER A 39 -11.67 1.61 16.50
N ASP A 40 -12.95 1.57 16.90
CA ASP A 40 -14.02 1.08 16.04
C ASP A 40 -14.12 2.03 14.84
N GLU A 41 -13.32 1.84 13.78
CA GLU A 41 -13.63 2.35 12.44
C GLU A 41 -13.05 1.41 11.39
N GLN A 42 -13.95 0.64 10.76
CA GLN A 42 -13.85 0.11 9.40
C GLN A 42 -12.51 -0.52 9.00
N LYS A 43 -12.44 -1.86 9.02
CA LYS A 43 -11.41 -2.71 8.39
C LYS A 43 -10.72 -1.95 7.24
N ASN A 44 -9.51 -1.42 7.50
CA ASN A 44 -8.80 -0.57 6.56
C ASN A 44 -8.25 -1.47 5.44
N ASP A 45 -9.08 -1.76 4.45
CA ASP A 45 -8.73 -2.61 3.32
C ASP A 45 -7.85 -1.81 2.37
N LEU A 46 -6.57 -1.73 2.72
CA LEU A 46 -5.56 -1.07 1.90
C LEU A 46 -5.18 -1.97 0.74
N ILE A 47 -5.27 -1.41 -0.46
CA ILE A 47 -4.77 -2.03 -1.67
C ILE A 47 -3.33 -1.59 -1.83
N TYR A 48 -2.43 -2.57 -1.79
CA TYR A 48 -1.00 -2.33 -1.95
C TYR A 48 -0.57 -2.50 -3.40
N LEU A 49 0.26 -1.58 -3.90
CA LEU A 49 0.88 -1.67 -5.22
C LEU A 49 2.38 -1.35 -5.12
N ASN A 50 3.20 -2.16 -5.78
CA ASN A 50 4.59 -1.83 -6.06
C ASN A 50 4.68 -0.92 -7.28
N GLU A 51 5.76 -0.16 -7.40
CA GLU A 51 6.00 0.70 -8.55
C GLU A 51 5.97 -0.10 -9.85
N GLY A 52 5.21 0.39 -10.83
CA GLY A 52 4.93 -0.28 -12.10
C GLY A 52 3.86 -1.38 -12.04
N GLU A 53 3.34 -1.74 -10.86
CA GLU A 53 2.32 -2.78 -10.71
C GLU A 53 0.95 -2.27 -11.17
N ASN A 54 0.25 -3.12 -11.93
CA ASN A 54 -1.14 -2.91 -12.34
C ASN A 54 -2.04 -3.98 -11.71
N LYS A 55 -3.18 -3.57 -11.15
CA LYS A 55 -4.19 -4.47 -10.58
C LYS A 55 -5.57 -4.14 -11.14
N PHE A 56 -6.26 -5.16 -11.62
CA PHE A 56 -7.70 -5.08 -11.83
C PHE A 56 -8.42 -5.35 -10.51
N LEU A 57 -9.21 -4.39 -10.05
CA LEU A 57 -9.99 -4.52 -8.83
C LEU A 57 -11.44 -4.83 -9.20
N LEU A 58 -11.83 -6.08 -8.99
CA LEU A 58 -13.13 -6.60 -9.43
C LEU A 58 -14.31 -5.85 -8.79
N ASP A 59 -14.22 -5.56 -7.48
CA ASP A 59 -15.30 -4.91 -6.71
C ASP A 59 -15.57 -3.48 -7.19
N TYR A 60 -14.53 -2.81 -7.69
CA TYR A 60 -14.60 -1.42 -8.18
C TYR A 60 -14.72 -1.35 -9.71
N LYS A 61 -14.59 -2.48 -10.42
CA LYS A 61 -14.58 -2.58 -11.89
C LYS A 61 -13.61 -1.61 -12.57
N MET A 62 -12.40 -1.51 -12.03
CA MET A 62 -11.35 -0.64 -12.57
C MET A 62 -9.95 -1.25 -12.43
N ASN A 63 -9.07 -0.84 -13.32
CA ASN A 63 -7.63 -1.03 -13.18
C ASN A 63 -7.02 0.14 -12.42
N ILE A 64 -6.07 -0.17 -11.56
CA ILE A 64 -5.20 0.80 -10.89
C ILE A 64 -3.75 0.40 -11.16
N THR A 65 -2.97 1.35 -11.64
CA THR A 65 -1.53 1.18 -11.87
C THR A 65 -0.78 2.22 -11.07
N PHE A 66 0.14 1.79 -10.21
CA PHE A 66 1.06 2.71 -9.55
C PHE A 66 2.23 2.99 -10.49
N LYS A 67 2.33 4.20 -11.02
CA LYS A 67 3.38 4.58 -11.98
C LYS A 67 4.72 4.87 -11.31
N GLY A 68 4.68 5.39 -10.08
CA GLY A 68 5.85 5.77 -9.30
C GLY A 68 5.62 7.05 -8.51
N ILE A 69 6.67 7.52 -7.84
CA ILE A 69 6.69 8.79 -7.13
C ILE A 69 7.33 9.85 -8.02
N SER A 70 6.60 10.92 -8.33
CA SER A 70 7.14 12.01 -9.15
C SER A 70 7.97 13.00 -8.33
N GLU A 71 7.63 13.16 -7.05
CA GLU A 71 8.34 14.02 -6.11
C GLU A 71 8.35 13.35 -4.75
N ASP A 72 9.53 13.25 -4.12
CA ASP A 72 9.63 12.84 -2.73
C ASP A 72 10.51 13.84 -1.97
N SER A 73 9.83 14.68 -1.19
CA SER A 73 10.45 15.68 -0.32
C SER A 73 10.34 15.29 1.15
N ARG A 74 9.94 14.05 1.45
CA ARG A 74 9.79 13.58 2.83
C ARG A 74 11.11 13.71 3.57
N CYS A 75 11.04 14.29 4.76
CA CYS A 75 12.19 14.52 5.62
C CYS A 75 12.83 13.19 6.00
N PRO A 76 14.09 12.88 5.66
CA PRO A 76 14.67 11.56 5.89
C PRO A 76 14.61 11.05 7.34
N GLU A 77 14.66 9.73 7.50
CA GLU A 77 14.80 9.12 8.82
C GLU A 77 16.09 9.57 9.52
N GLY A 78 15.98 9.94 10.80
CA GLY A 78 17.12 10.31 11.64
C GLY A 78 17.63 11.75 11.46
N VAL A 79 16.94 12.59 10.68
CA VAL A 79 17.26 14.02 10.58
C VAL A 79 16.18 14.87 11.25
N ASN A 80 16.56 16.07 11.69
CA ASN A 80 15.64 17.02 12.32
C ASN A 80 15.16 18.05 11.29
N CYS A 81 13.99 17.83 10.68
CA CYS A 81 13.39 18.81 9.76
C CYS A 81 12.32 19.66 10.46
N ILE A 82 12.23 20.91 10.02
CA ILE A 82 11.15 21.84 10.40
C ILE A 82 9.79 21.37 9.83
N TRP A 83 9.83 20.63 8.71
CA TRP A 83 8.65 20.09 8.03
C TRP A 83 8.90 18.63 7.62
N ALA A 84 7.88 17.79 7.77
CA ALA A 84 7.94 16.36 7.44
C ALA A 84 8.04 16.08 5.93
N GLY A 85 7.71 17.06 5.08
CA GLY A 85 7.73 16.90 3.62
C GLY A 85 6.59 16.04 3.08
N VAL A 86 6.56 15.87 1.76
CA VAL A 86 5.50 15.15 1.04
C VAL A 86 6.06 14.30 -0.09
N ALA A 87 5.43 13.14 -0.31
CA ALA A 87 5.62 12.35 -1.53
C ALA A 87 4.39 12.48 -2.43
N LEU A 88 4.62 12.64 -3.73
CA LEU A 88 3.58 12.75 -4.75
C LEU A 88 3.57 11.48 -5.60
N ALA A 89 2.57 10.63 -5.38
CA ALA A 89 2.38 9.38 -6.10
C ALA A 89 1.57 9.60 -7.38
N GLN A 90 2.07 9.05 -8.48
CA GLN A 90 1.38 8.99 -9.75
C GLN A 90 0.62 7.67 -9.89
N ILE A 91 -0.71 7.75 -9.92
CA ILE A 91 -1.59 6.60 -9.95
C ILE A 91 -2.48 6.71 -11.19
N GLU A 92 -2.32 5.77 -12.12
CA GLU A 92 -3.15 5.70 -13.31
C GLU A 92 -4.36 4.81 -13.03
N VAL A 93 -5.57 5.32 -13.30
CA VAL A 93 -6.83 4.61 -13.07
C VAL A 93 -7.64 4.52 -14.36
N MET A 94 -8.29 3.39 -14.58
CA MET A 94 -9.11 3.15 -15.77
C MET A 94 -10.28 2.22 -15.46
N GLY A 95 -11.50 2.68 -15.66
CA GLY A 95 -12.70 1.83 -15.62
C GLY A 95 -12.79 0.94 -16.85
N THR A 96 -13.69 -0.06 -16.83
CA THR A 96 -13.88 -0.99 -17.97
C THR A 96 -14.27 -0.33 -19.29
N SER A 97 -14.75 0.91 -19.24
CA SER A 97 -15.26 1.65 -20.40
C SER A 97 -14.80 3.10 -20.43
N THR A 98 -13.73 3.45 -19.70
CA THR A 98 -13.16 4.80 -19.67
C THR A 98 -11.73 4.79 -20.22
N ARG A 99 -11.22 5.98 -20.56
CA ARG A 99 -9.78 6.13 -20.84
C ARG A 99 -8.98 6.14 -19.52
N PRO A 100 -7.69 5.80 -19.55
CA PRO A 100 -6.80 6.00 -18.41
C PRO A 100 -6.76 7.48 -17.99
N VAL A 101 -6.77 7.72 -16.68
CA VAL A 101 -6.61 9.04 -16.06
C VAL A 101 -5.47 8.94 -15.06
N LEU A 102 -4.56 9.92 -15.09
CA LEU A 102 -3.47 10.00 -14.11
C LEU A 102 -3.89 10.88 -12.93
N LEU A 103 -3.85 10.30 -11.73
CA LEU A 103 -4.07 10.97 -10.45
C LEU A 103 -2.72 11.24 -9.79
N ASN A 104 -2.51 12.47 -9.32
CA ASN A 104 -1.36 12.83 -8.48
C ASN A 104 -1.85 12.93 -7.04
N LEU A 105 -1.55 11.93 -6.21
CA LEU A 105 -1.95 11.90 -4.80
C LEU A 105 -0.75 12.15 -3.90
N ALA A 106 -0.88 13.07 -2.97
CA ALA A 106 0.16 13.39 -2.01
C ALA A 106 0.07 12.52 -0.75
N SER A 107 1.18 12.30 -0.06
CA SER A 107 1.19 11.54 1.20
C SER A 107 0.47 12.25 2.37
N MET A 108 0.17 13.54 2.20
CA MET A 108 -0.67 14.36 3.07
C MET A 108 -1.19 15.56 2.28
N ASP A 109 -2.28 16.18 2.72
CA ASP A 109 -2.77 17.42 2.12
C ASP A 109 -1.79 18.57 2.34
N PHE A 110 -1.50 19.31 1.27
CA PHE A 110 -0.73 20.54 1.33
C PHE A 110 -1.30 21.59 0.36
N PRO A 111 -2.37 22.30 0.79
CA PRO A 111 -3.13 23.20 -0.08
C PRO A 111 -2.30 24.31 -0.72
N ASN A 112 -1.25 24.78 -0.05
CA ASN A 112 -0.35 25.82 -0.56
C ASN A 112 0.36 25.43 -1.87
N ARG A 113 0.52 24.13 -2.15
CA ARG A 113 1.03 23.61 -3.43
C ARG A 113 -0.04 22.88 -4.24
N ASN A 114 -1.32 22.99 -3.85
CA ASN A 114 -2.43 22.26 -4.45
C ASN A 114 -2.22 20.72 -4.43
N TYR A 115 -1.63 20.21 -3.35
CA TYR A 115 -1.43 18.79 -3.13
C TYR A 115 -2.57 18.24 -2.30
N HIS A 116 -3.18 17.16 -2.81
CA HIS A 116 -4.32 16.50 -2.20
C HIS A 116 -3.99 15.03 -1.97
N GLN A 117 -4.35 14.51 -0.80
CA GLN A 117 -4.14 13.11 -0.45
C GLN A 117 -5.13 12.18 -1.15
N SER A 118 -6.22 12.74 -1.69
CA SER A 118 -7.27 11.99 -2.35
C SER A 118 -7.74 12.63 -3.65
N ALA A 119 -8.31 11.81 -4.53
CA ALA A 119 -8.99 12.26 -5.73
C ALA A 119 -10.18 11.34 -6.05
N GLU A 120 -11.15 11.89 -6.77
CA GLU A 120 -12.33 11.13 -7.20
C GLU A 120 -12.13 10.50 -8.58
N PHE A 121 -12.64 9.28 -8.74
CA PHE A 121 -12.73 8.61 -10.02
C PHE A 121 -13.95 7.68 -10.05
N ASN A 122 -14.83 7.87 -11.05
CA ASN A 122 -16.02 7.03 -11.27
C ASN A 122 -16.91 6.81 -10.03
N GLY A 123 -17.06 7.84 -9.19
CA GLY A 123 -17.89 7.75 -7.97
C GLY A 123 -17.21 7.10 -6.77
N TYR A 124 -15.89 6.90 -6.83
CA TYR A 124 -15.06 6.49 -5.71
C TYR A 124 -14.06 7.58 -5.35
N THR A 125 -13.80 7.73 -4.06
CA THR A 125 -12.66 8.50 -3.54
C THR A 125 -11.50 7.55 -3.30
N ILE A 126 -10.40 7.79 -4.01
CA ILE A 126 -9.14 7.07 -3.88
C ILE A 126 -8.23 7.93 -3.02
N THR A 127 -7.71 7.37 -1.92
CA THR A 127 -6.85 8.09 -0.97
C THR A 127 -5.52 7.36 -0.83
N LEU A 128 -4.43 8.09 -0.93
CA LEU A 128 -3.09 7.58 -0.63
C LEU A 128 -2.91 7.52 0.89
N GLN A 129 -2.70 6.32 1.42
CA GLN A 129 -2.60 6.10 2.86
C GLN A 129 -1.16 5.85 3.28
N GLU A 130 -0.40 5.13 2.45
CA GLU A 130 0.97 4.74 2.76
C GLU A 130 1.89 4.91 1.55
N VAL A 131 3.12 5.35 1.80
CA VAL A 131 4.21 5.39 0.83
C VAL A 131 5.45 4.82 1.49
N THR A 132 5.96 3.73 0.96
CA THR A 132 7.15 3.03 1.48
C THR A 132 8.12 2.75 0.34
N PRO A 133 9.43 2.65 0.59
CA PRO A 133 10.11 2.98 1.84
C PRO A 133 10.13 4.50 2.08
N TYR A 134 10.54 4.89 3.29
CA TYR A 134 10.79 6.27 3.64
C TYR A 134 12.25 6.64 3.30
N PRO A 135 12.54 7.87 2.85
CA PRO A 135 13.91 8.25 2.48
C PRO A 135 14.87 8.17 3.67
N LYS A 136 16.09 7.69 3.38
CA LYS A 136 17.22 7.71 4.32
C LYS A 136 18.10 8.92 4.04
N ALA A 137 19.16 9.11 4.81
CA ALA A 137 20.07 10.26 4.66
C ALA A 137 20.67 10.42 3.24
N GLY A 138 20.70 9.37 2.42
CA GLY A 138 21.10 9.40 1.00
C GLY A 138 20.07 10.06 0.06
N GLY A 139 18.90 10.43 0.55
CA GLY A 139 17.83 11.06 -0.23
C GLY A 139 16.87 10.05 -0.89
N ALA A 140 15.93 10.58 -1.67
CA ALA A 140 14.87 9.78 -2.28
C ALA A 140 15.26 9.14 -3.63
N GLU A 141 16.35 9.56 -4.26
CA GLU A 141 16.77 9.05 -5.58
C GLU A 141 17.10 7.55 -5.55
N GLU A 142 17.62 7.05 -4.43
CA GLU A 142 17.94 5.63 -4.24
C GLU A 142 16.70 4.71 -4.18
N LEU A 143 15.51 5.30 -4.06
CA LEU A 143 14.24 4.60 -3.90
C LEU A 143 13.49 4.38 -5.23
N ASN A 144 13.96 4.96 -6.33
CA ASN A 144 13.34 4.81 -7.64
C ASN A 144 13.19 3.32 -8.02
N GLY A 145 11.99 2.92 -8.43
CA GLY A 145 11.65 1.53 -8.75
C GLY A 145 11.44 0.62 -7.54
N LYS A 146 11.55 1.15 -6.31
CA LYS A 146 11.42 0.39 -5.06
C LYS A 146 10.22 0.84 -4.23
N TYR A 147 9.46 1.81 -4.71
CA TYR A 147 8.31 2.30 -3.96
C TYR A 147 7.19 1.26 -3.94
N LYS A 148 6.46 1.27 -2.83
CA LYS A 148 5.21 0.57 -2.60
C LYS A 148 4.25 1.53 -1.92
N ILE A 149 3.05 1.63 -2.46
CA ILE A 149 1.99 2.45 -1.90
C ILE A 149 0.86 1.60 -1.35
N GLY A 150 0.17 2.12 -0.35
CA GLY A 150 -1.12 1.63 0.14
C GLY A 150 -2.20 2.66 -0.17
N VAL A 151 -3.27 2.25 -0.86
CA VAL A 151 -4.41 3.12 -1.16
C VAL A 151 -5.70 2.56 -0.58
N SER A 152 -6.56 3.44 -0.10
CA SER A 152 -7.93 3.09 0.26
C SER A 152 -8.90 3.62 -0.79
N ILE A 153 -9.99 2.89 -1.03
CA ILE A 153 -11.05 3.28 -1.96
C ILE A 153 -12.37 3.29 -1.21
N LYS A 154 -13.07 4.42 -1.22
CA LYS A 154 -14.40 4.57 -0.61
C LYS A 154 -15.41 4.93 -1.68
N ASN A 155 -16.60 4.34 -1.62
CA ASN A 155 -17.72 4.70 -2.50
C ASN A 155 -18.31 6.04 -2.05
N ASN A 156 -18.52 6.97 -2.98
CA ASN A 156 -19.04 8.30 -2.69
C ASN A 156 -20.58 8.31 -2.60
N ARG A 157 -21.23 7.20 -2.98
CA ARG A 157 -22.67 7.03 -2.78
C ARG A 157 -22.93 6.56 -1.35
N PRO A 158 -23.94 7.12 -0.65
CA PRO A 158 -24.37 6.59 0.64
C PRO A 158 -24.75 5.13 0.45
N SER A 159 -24.21 4.24 1.29
CA SER A 159 -24.57 2.82 1.26
C SER A 159 -26.09 2.70 1.37
N SER A 160 -26.73 2.21 0.30
CA SER A 160 -28.15 1.89 0.29
C SER A 160 -28.46 0.58 1.04
N ASP A 161 -27.68 0.25 2.09
CA ASP A 161 -28.02 -0.76 3.09
C ASP A 161 -28.98 -0.19 4.14
N THR A 162 -30.16 0.21 3.68
CA THR A 162 -31.36 0.11 4.50
C THR A 162 -32.45 -0.46 3.61
N THR A 163 -32.54 -1.79 3.58
CA THR A 163 -33.80 -2.47 3.32
C THR A 163 -34.75 -2.10 4.44
N LYS A 164 -35.31 -0.89 4.39
CA LYS A 164 -36.42 -0.47 5.25
C LYS A 164 -37.58 -1.36 4.85
N LYS A 165 -37.80 -2.44 5.59
CA LYS A 165 -39.00 -3.28 5.51
C LYS A 165 -40.19 -2.32 5.45
N SER A 166 -40.84 -2.24 4.28
CA SER A 166 -42.13 -1.57 4.19
C SER A 166 -43.06 -2.23 5.21
N PRO A 167 -43.72 -1.48 6.09
CA PRO A 167 -44.82 -2.07 6.84
C PRO A 167 -45.87 -2.58 5.85
N PRO A 168 -46.54 -3.71 6.14
CA PRO A 168 -47.61 -4.19 5.29
C PRO A 168 -48.71 -3.14 5.24
N SER A 169 -49.21 -2.85 4.04
CA SER A 169 -50.32 -1.96 3.80
C SER A 169 -51.55 -2.45 4.57
N LEU A 170 -51.94 -1.69 5.59
CA LEU A 170 -53.23 -1.83 6.23
C LEU A 170 -54.28 -1.18 5.33
N TRP A 171 -54.90 -2.01 4.50
CA TRP A 171 -56.18 -1.68 3.88
C TRP A 171 -57.25 -1.71 4.96
N LYS A 172 -57.93 -0.57 5.18
CA LYS A 172 -59.26 -0.47 5.77
C LYS A 172 -59.92 0.83 5.35
#